data_AF-A0A4Q3VYB5-F1
#
_entry.id   AF-A0A4Q3VYB5-F1
#
_cell.length_a   1.000
_cell.length_b   1.000
_cell.length_c   1.000
_cell.angle_alpha   90.00
_cell.angle_beta   90.00
_cell.angle_gamma   90.00
#
_symmetry.space_group_name_H-M   'P 1'
#
loop_
_entity.id
_entity.type
_entity.pdbx_description
1 polymer ?
#
loop_
_entity_poly.entity_id
_entity_poly.type
_entity_poly.pdbx_seq_one_letter_code
_entity_poly.pdbx_strand_id
1 'polypeptide(L)' 'MKKAFTLIELLVVIAIIAILAAILFPVFAQAKLAAKKTAGLNATKQIGLATNIYINDVDDVLPPYRLSVANSAPAGRLR' A
#
# COMPACT_ATOMS: atom_id res chain seq x y z
N MET A 1 9.57 50.15 -12.67
CA MET A 1 10.68 49.43 -13.35
C MET A 1 10.44 47.94 -13.19
N LYS A 2 10.11 47.22 -14.27
CA LYS A 2 9.93 45.75 -14.22
C LYS A 2 11.31 45.11 -14.39
N LYS A 3 11.81 44.39 -13.37
CA LYS A 3 12.99 43.55 -13.52
C LYS A 3 12.63 42.42 -14.49
N ALA A 4 13.28 42.38 -15.65
CA ALA A 4 13.21 41.23 -16.53
C ALA A 4 14.05 40.10 -15.92
N PHE A 5 13.47 38.91 -15.78
CA PHE A 5 14.19 37.72 -15.35
C PHE A 5 15.22 37.39 -16.42
N THR A 6 16.46 37.12 -16.01
CA THR A 6 17.49 36.75 -16.98
C THR A 6 17.30 35.30 -17.40
N LEU A 7 17.56 34.97 -18.66
CA LEU A 7 17.45 33.60 -19.17
C LEU A 7 18.33 32.60 -18.37
N ILE A 8 19.46 33.08 -17.83
CA ILE A 8 20.38 32.28 -17.03
C ILE A 8 19.80 31.90 -15.66
N GLU A 9 19.03 32.79 -15.01
CA GLU A 9 18.33 32.47 -13.75
C GLU A 9 17.26 31.41 -13.96
N LEU A 10 16.55 31.42 -15.09
CA LEU A 10 15.58 30.37 -15.39
C LEU A 10 16.27 29.04 -15.71
N LEU A 11 17.37 29.09 -16.47
CA LEU A 11 18.13 27.91 -16.89
C LEU A 11 18.73 27.15 -15.70
N VAL A 12 19.31 27.85 -14.74
CA VAL A 12 19.94 27.20 -13.57
C VAL A 12 18.89 26.51 -12.70
N VAL A 13 17.69 27.08 -12.59
CA VAL A 13 16.60 26.51 -11.78
C VAL A 13 16.10 25.19 -12.38
N ILE A 14 15.83 25.16 -13.69
CA ILE A 14 15.39 23.92 -14.34
C ILE A 14 16.48 22.84 -14.29
N ALA A 15 17.76 23.22 -14.36
CA ALA A 15 18.87 22.28 -14.25
C ALA A 15 18.90 21.60 -12.87
N ILE A 16 18.75 22.37 -11.79
CA ILE A 16 18.70 21.83 -10.43
C ILE A 16 17.47 20.92 -10.24
N ILE A 17 16.28 21.36 -10.71
CA ILE A 17 15.06 20.56 -10.62
C ILE A 17 15.21 19.24 -11.39
N ALA A 18 15.82 19.25 -12.57
CA ALA A 18 16.03 18.06 -13.38
C ALA A 18 16.91 17.03 -12.67
N ILE A 19 18.01 17.47 -12.03
CA ILE A 19 18.90 16.58 -11.25
C ILE A 19 18.14 15.96 -10.08
N LEU A 20 17.39 16.78 -9.33
CA LEU A 20 16.59 16.29 -8.20
C LEU A 20 15.50 15.31 -8.64
N ALA A 21 14.77 15.63 -9.72
CA ALA A 21 13.69 14.80 -10.25
C ALA A 21 14.22 13.46 -10.79
N ALA A 22 15.40 13.46 -11.43
CA ALA A 22 16.05 12.25 -11.94
C ALA A 22 16.36 11.23 -10.83
N ILE A 23 16.71 11.69 -9.62
CA ILE A 23 16.94 10.81 -8.46
C ILE A 23 15.63 10.49 -7.75
N LEU A 24 14.73 11.48 -7.62
CA LEU A 24 13.49 11.33 -6.86
C LEU A 24 12.52 10.36 -7.52
N PHE A 25 12.36 10.40 -8.85
CA PHE A 25 11.42 9.54 -9.57
C PHE A 25 11.68 8.03 -9.40
N PRO A 26 12.90 7.50 -9.62
CA PRO A 26 13.19 6.08 -9.41
C PRO A 26 13.10 5.67 -7.93
N VAL A 27 13.52 6.54 -7.01
CA VAL A 27 13.45 6.27 -5.56
C VAL A 27 11.99 6.24 -5.09
N PHE A 28 11.14 7.13 -5.60
CA PHE A 28 9.72 7.18 -5.25
C PHE A 28 8.97 5.90 -5.64
N ALA A 29 9.25 5.34 -6.83
CA ALA A 29 8.66 4.08 -7.26
C ALA A 29 9.04 2.92 -6.31
N GLN A 30 10.30 2.83 -5.90
CA GLN A 30 10.77 1.82 -4.95
C GLN A 30 10.16 2.02 -3.56
N ALA A 31 10.11 3.26 -3.07
CA ALA A 31 9.50 3.60 -1.79
C ALA A 31 8.01 3.22 -1.74
N LYS A 32 7.27 3.43 -2.82
CA LYS A 32 5.86 3.03 -2.94
C LYS A 32 5.67 1.52 -2.84
N LEU A 33 6.52 0.73 -3.50
CA LEU A 33 6.50 -0.73 -3.43
C LEU A 33 6.86 -1.22 -2.02
N ALA A 34 7.89 -0.64 -1.41
CA ALA A 34 8.26 -0.93 -0.03
C ALA A 34 7.12 -0.61 0.96
N ALA A 35 6.44 0.53 0.79
CA ALA A 35 5.29 0.91 1.61
C ALA A 35 4.13 -0.09 1.49
N LYS A 36 3.80 -0.53 0.26
CA LYS A 36 2.78 -1.57 0.04
C LYS A 36 3.17 -2.90 0.69
N LYS A 37 4.43 -3.31 0.57
CA LYS A 37 4.95 -4.53 1.22
C LYS A 37 4.83 -4.43 2.74
N THR A 38 5.28 -3.32 3.33
CA THR A 38 5.19 -3.09 4.78
C THR A 38 3.74 -3.07 5.26
N ALA A 39 2.83 -2.43 4.52
CA ALA A 39 1.41 -2.43 4.86
C ALA A 39 0.82 -3.85 4.83
N GLY A 40 1.12 -4.65 3.80
CA GLY A 40 0.70 -6.05 3.72
C GLY A 40 1.24 -6.91 4.85
N LEU A 41 2.54 -6.79 5.15
CA LEU A 41 3.15 -7.49 6.28
C LEU A 41 2.50 -7.10 7.62
N ASN A 42 2.20 -5.83 7.81
CA ASN A 42 1.54 -5.35 9.03
C ASN A 42 0.10 -5.87 9.14
N ALA A 43 -0.63 -5.99 8.04
CA ALA A 43 -1.96 -6.59 8.04
C ALA A 43 -1.91 -8.06 8.47
N THR A 44 -1.00 -8.86 7.90
CA THR A 44 -0.84 -10.27 8.28
C THR A 44 -0.39 -10.43 9.72
N LYS A 45 0.53 -9.58 10.19
CA LYS A 45 0.96 -9.56 11.61
C LYS A 45 -0.21 -9.26 12.54
N GLN A 46 -1.07 -8.30 12.19
CA GLN A 46 -2.25 -7.97 12.99
C GLN A 46 -3.25 -9.13 13.03
N ILE A 47 -3.48 -9.83 11.91
CA ILE A 47 -4.31 -11.03 11.88
C ILE A 47 -3.71 -12.12 12.76
N GLY A 48 -2.42 -12.43 12.60
CA GLY A 48 -1.75 -13.46 13.43
C GLY A 48 -1.77 -13.13 14.92
N LEU A 49 -1.58 -11.85 15.28
CA LEU A 49 -1.71 -11.38 16.66
C LEU A 49 -3.14 -11.58 17.18
N ALA A 50 -4.15 -11.20 16.40
CA ALA A 50 -5.55 -11.40 16.78
C ALA A 50 -5.91 -12.88 16.94
N THR A 51 -5.41 -13.74 16.05
CA THR A 51 -5.56 -15.20 16.17
C THR A 51 -4.89 -15.71 17.45
N ASN A 52 -3.66 -15.29 17.75
CA ASN A 52 -2.99 -15.69 18.98
C ASN A 52 -3.77 -15.24 20.23
N ILE A 53 -4.27 -14.01 20.26
CA ILE A 53 -5.10 -13.52 21.37
C ILE A 53 -6.33 -14.43 21.55
N TYR A 54 -7.04 -14.76 20.46
CA TYR A 54 -8.21 -15.63 20.53
C TYR A 54 -7.89 -17.04 21.05
N ILE A 55 -6.82 -17.67 20.55
CA ILE A 55 -6.39 -19.02 20.96
C ILE A 55 -6.10 -19.05 22.47
N ASN A 56 -5.42 -18.03 22.98
CA ASN A 56 -5.11 -17.92 24.42
C ASN A 56 -6.36 -17.71 25.28
N ASP A 57 -7.42 -17.11 24.72
CA ASP A 57 -8.68 -16.86 25.44
C ASP A 57 -9.68 -18.05 25.35
N VAL A 58 -9.53 -18.95 24.36
CA VAL A 58 -10.52 -20.01 24.05
C VAL A 58 -9.84 -21.38 23.88
N ASP A 59 -9.30 -21.93 24.97
CA ASP A 59 -8.81 -23.33 25.09
C ASP A 59 -8.03 -23.87 23.86
N ASP A 60 -7.12 -23.06 23.30
CA ASP A 60 -6.33 -23.38 22.12
C ASP A 60 -7.13 -23.64 20.81
N VAL A 61 -8.36 -23.14 20.73
CA VAL A 61 -9.23 -23.27 19.56
C VAL A 61 -8.98 -22.12 18.56
N LEU A 62 -8.89 -22.46 17.27
CA LEU A 62 -8.72 -21.47 16.20
C LEU A 62 -9.99 -20.63 15.98
N PRO A 63 -9.86 -19.34 15.60
CA PRO A 63 -11.00 -18.50 15.27
C PRO A 63 -11.87 -19.09 14.15
N PRO A 64 -13.21 -19.04 14.27
CA PRO A 64 -14.10 -19.57 13.24
C PRO A 64 -14.01 -18.75 11.94
N TYR A 65 -13.68 -19.41 10.84
CA TYR A 65 -13.69 -18.80 9.51
C TYR A 65 -14.99 -19.14 8.77
N ARG A 66 -15.74 -18.13 8.35
CA ARG A 66 -16.95 -18.31 7.55
C ARG A 66 -16.60 -18.38 6.07
N LEU A 67 -16.76 -19.56 5.48
CA LEU A 67 -16.74 -19.74 4.02
C LEU A 67 -18.09 -19.27 3.44
N SER A 68 -18.13 -18.02 2.98
CA SER A 68 -19.27 -17.51 2.21
C SER A 68 -19.22 -18.09 0.79
N VAL A 69 -19.96 -19.17 0.53
CA VAL A 69 -20.15 -19.76 -0.81
C VAL A 69 -21.30 -19.10 -1.59
N ALA A 70 -21.54 -17.81 -1.38
CA ALA A 70 -22.75 -17.11 -1.79
C ALA A 70 -22.95 -16.89 -3.31
N ASN A 71 -22.26 -17.60 -4.21
CA ASN A 71 -22.51 -17.46 -5.65
C ASN A 71 -22.17 -18.67 -6.55
N SER A 72 -22.04 -19.88 -5.99
CA SER A 72 -21.74 -21.10 -6.79
C SER A 72 -22.88 -22.13 -6.81
N ALA A 73 -24.03 -21.83 -6.21
CA ALA A 73 -25.24 -22.61 -6.42
C ALA A 73 -26.01 -22.03 -7.62
N PRO A 74 -26.22 -22.77 -8.72
CA PRO A 74 -27.16 -22.35 -9.75
C PRO A 74 -28.55 -22.24 -9.09
N ALA A 75 -29.10 -21.03 -9.07
CA ALA A 75 -30.47 -20.76 -8.66
C ALA A 75 -31.43 -21.50 -9.62
N GLY A 76 -31.83 -22.73 -9.27
CA GLY A 76 -32.70 -23.48 -10.19
C GLY A 76 -33.01 -24.94 -9.85
N ARG A 77 -32.93 -25.38 -8.59
CA ARG A 77 -33.50 -26.68 -8.22
C ARG A 77 -33.94 -26.68 -6.77
N LEU A 78 -35.20 -26.32 -6.55
CA LEU A 78 -36.12 -26.89 -5.55
C LEU A 78 -37.38 -26.00 -5.52
N ARG A 79 -38.30 -26.28 -6.44
CA ARG A 79 -39.77 -26.21 -6.38
C ARG A 79 -40.33 -25.92 -7.76
#